data_AF-A0A524KB19-F1
#
_entry.id   AF-A0A524KB19-F1
#
_cell.length_a   1.000
_cell.length_b   1.000
_cell.length_c   1.000
_cell.angle_alpha   90.00
_cell.angle_beta   90.00
_cell.angle_gamma   90.00
#
_symmetry.space_group_name_H-M   'P 1'
#
loop_
_entity.id
_entity.type
_entity.pdbx_description
1 polymer ?
#
loop_
_entity_poly.entity_id
_entity_poly.type
_entity_poly.pdbx_seq_one_letter_code
_entity_poly.pdbx_strand_id
1 'polypeptide(L)'
;LDAKDIRKRQLEVLKRIEGFEDDRISKSLVLGQYIQSLDKKYSAYTDEEKVASHSQTETFAAIRLYLDDPKWQGVPFYIRIGKG
;
A
#
# COMPACT_ATOMS: atom_id res chain seq x y z
N LEU A 1 -19.83 -3.21 24.35
CA LEU A 1 -19.56 -2.96 22.91
C LEU A 1 -19.70 -4.29 22.19
N ASP A 2 -20.68 -4.43 21.30
CA ASP A 2 -20.87 -5.65 20.49
C ASP A 2 -19.87 -5.68 19.32
N ALA A 3 -19.36 -6.87 18.99
CA ALA A 3 -18.44 -7.07 17.88
C ALA A 3 -19.07 -6.68 16.53
N LYS A 4 -20.39 -6.86 16.38
CA LYS A 4 -21.12 -6.46 15.17
C LYS A 4 -21.11 -4.94 14.98
N ASP A 5 -21.28 -4.17 16.05
CA ASP A 5 -21.27 -2.71 16.01
C ASP A 5 -19.89 -2.16 15.62
N ILE A 6 -18.82 -2.76 16.14
CA ILE A 6 -17.44 -2.38 15.79
C ILE A 6 -17.20 -2.65 14.30
N ARG A 7 -17.56 -3.83 13.81
CA ARG A 7 -17.39 -4.19 12.39
C ARG A 7 -18.19 -3.29 11.46
N LYS A 8 -19.40 -2.92 11.85
CA LYS A 8 -20.24 -1.99 11.08
C LYS A 8 -19.54 -0.63 10.91
N ARG A 9 -18.99 -0.06 11.99
CA ARG A 9 -18.26 1.21 11.95
C ARG A 9 -16.98 1.14 11.13
N GLN A 10 -16.23 0.03 11.21
CA GLN A 10 -15.06 -0.19 10.36
C GLN A 10 -15.43 -0.18 8.87
N LEU A 11 -16.52 -0.86 8.50
CA LEU A 11 -17.00 -0.87 7.11
C LEU A 11 -17.44 0.53 6.64
N GLU A 12 -18.07 1.32 7.51
CA GLU A 12 -18.44 2.71 7.20
C GLU A 12 -17.21 3.58 6.89
N VAL A 13 -16.11 3.41 7.64
CA VAL A 13 -14.85 4.11 7.36
C VAL A 13 -14.22 3.64 6.06
N LEU A 14 -14.15 2.33 5.81
CA LEU A 14 -13.55 1.78 4.59
C LEU A 14 -14.28 2.24 3.32
N LYS A 15 -15.60 2.42 3.38
CA LYS A 15 -16.41 2.96 2.26
C LYS A 15 -16.16 4.44 1.96
N ARG A 16 -15.54 5.18 2.88
CA ARG A 16 -15.21 6.61 2.72
C ARG A 16 -13.82 6.85 2.17
N ILE A 17 -13.03 5.81 1.95
CA ILE A 17 -11.73 5.97 1.29
C ILE A 17 -11.96 6.57 -0.09
N GLU A 18 -11.34 7.72 -0.34
CA GLU A 18 -11.41 8.37 -1.65
C GLU A 18 -10.80 7.46 -2.71
N GLY A 19 -11.47 7.38 -3.86
CA GLY A 19 -10.95 6.66 -5.02
C GLY A 19 -9.67 7.30 -5.56
N PHE A 20 -8.81 6.49 -6.16
CA PHE A 20 -7.68 7.00 -6.92
C PHE A 20 -8.15 7.27 -8.36
N GLU A 21 -8.50 8.52 -8.66
CA GLU A 21 -8.63 8.94 -10.06
C GLU A 21 -7.26 8.87 -10.75
N ASP A 22 -7.23 8.66 -12.06
CA ASP A 22 -6.02 8.29 -12.82
C ASP A 22 -4.85 9.27 -12.62
N ASP A 23 -5.12 10.55 -12.43
CA ASP A 23 -4.12 11.59 -12.18
C ASP A 23 -3.60 11.63 -10.73
N ARG A 24 -4.35 11.05 -9.79
CA ARG A 24 -4.02 10.96 -8.36
C ARG A 24 -3.21 9.72 -8.00
N ILE A 25 -3.32 8.63 -8.76
CA ILE A 25 -2.57 7.38 -8.49
C ILE A 25 -1.07 7.65 -8.41
N SER A 26 -0.50 8.28 -9.44
CA SER A 26 0.94 8.56 -9.50
C SER A 26 1.46 9.45 -8.36
N LYS A 27 0.60 10.30 -7.79
CA LYS A 27 0.94 11.22 -6.68
C LYS A 27 0.70 10.61 -5.30
N SER A 28 0.01 9.48 -5.23
CA SER A 28 -0.47 8.88 -3.98
C SER A 28 -0.04 7.43 -3.79
N LEU A 29 0.54 6.81 -4.81
CA LEU A 29 1.04 5.45 -4.79
C LEU A 29 2.49 5.42 -5.26
N VAL A 30 3.36 4.87 -4.43
CA VAL A 30 4.73 4.52 -4.79
C VAL A 30 4.88 3.03 -4.60
N LEU A 31 5.30 2.34 -5.64
CA LEU A 31 5.61 0.93 -5.60
C LEU A 31 7.11 0.71 -5.79
N GLY A 32 7.62 -0.38 -5.24
CA GLY A 32 9.02 -0.75 -5.37
C GLY A 32 9.19 -2.26 -5.35
N GLN A 33 10.33 -2.69 -5.88
CA GLN A 33 10.77 -4.08 -5.85
C GLN A 33 12.20 -4.09 -5.27
N TYR A 34 12.46 -4.94 -4.29
CA TYR A 34 13.79 -4.99 -3.68
C TYR A 34 14.81 -5.54 -4.67
N ILE A 35 15.98 -4.92 -4.68
CA ILE A 35 17.15 -5.33 -5.45
C ILE A 35 18.17 -5.99 -4.52
N GLN A 36 19.21 -6.56 -5.10
CA GLN A 36 20.31 -7.15 -4.35
C GLN A 36 20.85 -6.15 -3.31
N SER A 37 21.08 -6.64 -2.09
CA SER A 37 21.64 -5.83 -1.01
C SER A 37 23.08 -5.42 -1.31
N LEU A 38 23.53 -4.28 -0.75
CA LEU A 38 24.89 -3.76 -0.99
C LEU A 38 26.00 -4.72 -0.53
N ASP A 39 25.76 -5.47 0.55
CA ASP A 39 26.66 -6.50 1.08
C ASP A 39 26.53 -7.85 0.34
N LYS A 40 25.65 -7.92 -0.67
CA LYS A 40 25.33 -9.11 -1.48
C LYS A 40 24.82 -10.31 -0.69
N LYS A 41 24.36 -10.08 0.55
CA LYS A 41 23.79 -11.13 1.39
C LYS A 41 22.40 -11.57 0.93
N TYR A 42 21.62 -10.65 0.37
CA TYR A 42 20.27 -10.90 -0.12
C TYR A 42 20.21 -10.63 -1.62
N SER A 43 19.71 -11.60 -2.38
CA SER A 43 19.52 -11.50 -3.83
C SER A 43 18.39 -10.53 -4.19
N ALA A 44 18.29 -10.13 -5.46
CA ALA A 44 17.13 -9.36 -5.91
C ALA A 44 15.88 -10.26 -5.97
N TYR A 45 14.69 -9.66 -5.91
CA TYR A 45 13.44 -10.43 -5.98
C TYR A 45 13.31 -11.28 -7.25
N THR A 46 13.81 -10.77 -8.38
CA THR A 46 13.83 -11.48 -9.67
C THR A 46 14.78 -12.67 -9.73
N ASP A 47 15.68 -12.80 -8.76
CA ASP A 47 16.66 -13.90 -8.67
C ASP A 47 16.16 -15.06 -7.78
N GLU A 48 15.01 -14.91 -7.14
CA GLU A 48 14.39 -15.94 -6.31
C GLU A 48 13.94 -17.13 -7.16
N GLU A 49 14.12 -18.36 -6.68
CA GLU A 49 13.93 -19.61 -7.44
C GLU A 49 12.56 -19.73 -8.14
N LYS A 50 11.52 -19.16 -7.55
CA LYS A 50 10.13 -19.25 -8.03
C LYS A 50 9.59 -17.95 -8.63
N VAL A 51 10.47 -16.97 -8.90
CA VAL A 51 10.10 -15.69 -9.47
C VAL A 51 10.57 -15.61 -10.91
N ALA A 52 9.72 -15.08 -11.79
CA ALA A 52 10.12 -14.82 -13.17
C ALA A 52 11.20 -13.72 -13.22
N SER A 53 12.26 -13.92 -14.00
CA SER A 53 13.38 -12.98 -14.12
C SER A 53 13.01 -11.57 -14.61
N HIS A 54 11.84 -11.43 -15.22
CA HIS A 54 11.28 -10.16 -15.74
C HIS A 54 10.04 -9.70 -14.95
N SER A 55 9.82 -10.27 -13.75
CA SER A 55 8.67 -9.97 -12.91
C SER A 55 8.60 -8.48 -12.56
N GLN A 56 7.42 -7.90 -12.74
CA GLN A 56 7.11 -6.54 -12.30
C GLN A 56 6.39 -6.52 -10.95
N THR A 57 6.26 -7.67 -10.27
CA THR A 57 5.57 -7.75 -8.98
C THR A 57 6.27 -6.92 -7.91
N GLU A 58 5.51 -6.09 -7.22
CA GLU A 58 6.04 -5.15 -6.26
C GLU A 58 6.18 -5.80 -4.88
N THR A 59 7.32 -5.55 -4.23
CA THR A 59 7.62 -6.06 -2.89
C THR A 59 7.51 -4.98 -1.83
N PHE A 60 7.28 -3.74 -2.24
CA PHE A 60 7.10 -2.57 -1.40
C PHE A 60 5.96 -1.69 -1.95
N ALA A 61 5.16 -1.14 -1.06
CA ALA A 61 4.15 -0.14 -1.39
C ALA A 61 4.11 0.96 -0.32
N ALA A 62 4.05 2.21 -0.78
CA ALA A 62 3.72 3.37 0.04
C ALA A 62 2.50 4.08 -0.57
N ILE A 63 1.46 4.27 0.25
CA ILE A 63 0.16 4.78 -0.16
C ILE A 63 -0.18 6.01 0.68
N ARG A 64 -0.68 7.06 0.04
CA ARG A 64 -1.33 8.20 0.69
C ARG A 64 -2.83 8.15 0.39
N LEU A 65 -3.64 8.04 1.44
CA LEU A 65 -5.10 7.95 1.37
C LEU A 65 -5.75 9.20 1.98
N TYR A 66 -6.94 9.53 1.49
CA TYR A 66 -7.83 10.49 2.12
C TYR A 66 -9.19 9.82 2.37
N LEU A 67 -9.91 10.33 3.37
CA LEU A 67 -11.26 9.89 3.67
C LEU A 67 -12.23 11.03 3.38
N ASP A 68 -13.30 10.74 2.66
CA ASP A 68 -14.48 11.60 2.55
C ASP A 68 -15.30 11.50 3.86
N ASP A 69 -14.74 12.09 4.91
CA ASP A 69 -15.34 12.17 6.24
C ASP A 69 -15.06 13.56 6.83
N PRO A 70 -16.08 14.30 7.29
CA PRO A 70 -15.89 15.63 7.88
C PRO A 70 -14.86 15.67 9.02
N LYS A 71 -14.72 14.57 9.77
CA LYS A 71 -13.75 14.47 10.86
C LYS A 71 -12.30 14.45 10.37
N TRP A 72 -12.07 13.90 9.18
CA TRP A 72 -10.75 13.65 8.61
C TRP A 72 -10.52 14.39 7.28
N GLN A 73 -11.36 15.39 6.99
CA GLN A 73 -11.30 16.16 5.76
C GLN A 73 -9.90 16.76 5.57
N GLY A 74 -9.26 16.43 4.45
CA GLY A 74 -7.93 16.94 4.10
C GLY A 74 -6.77 16.33 4.90
N VAL A 75 -7.01 15.36 5.79
CA VAL A 75 -5.96 14.68 6.56
C VAL A 75 -5.46 13.44 5.79
N PRO A 76 -4.16 13.39 5.42
CA PRO A 76 -3.61 12.23 4.72
C PRO A 76 -3.31 11.07 5.69
N PHE A 77 -3.70 9.86 5.30
CA PHE A 77 -3.27 8.61 5.94
C PHE A 77 -2.17 7.97 5.09
N TYR A 78 -1.00 7.77 5.68
CA TYR A 78 0.13 7.11 5.01
C TYR A 78 0.24 5.65 5.45
N ILE A 79 0.21 4.74 4.48
CA ILE A 79 0.45 3.31 4.69
C ILE A 79 1.75 2.95 3.98
N ARG A 80 2.67 2.29 4.68
CA ARG A 80 3.90 1.76 4.08
C ARG A 80 4.07 0.31 4.50
N ILE A 81 4.33 -0.53 3.52
CA ILE A 81 4.56 -1.96 3.72
C ILE A 81 5.61 -2.43 2.74
N GLY A 82 6.45 -3.37 3.15
CA GLY A 82 7.37 -4.00 2.22
C GLY A 82 8.09 -5.21 2.79
N LYS A 83 8.76 -5.91 1.88
CA LYS A 83 9.70 -7.00 2.11
C LYS A 83 11.06 -6.57 1.57
N GLY A 84 12.12 -7.12 2.14
CA GLY A 84 13.52 -6.86 1.78
C GLY A 84 14.42 -7.32 2.90
#